data_AF-A0A0C2FZL8-F1
#
_entry.id   AF-A0A0C2FZL8-F1
#
_cell.length_a   1.000
_cell.length_b   1.000
_cell.length_c   1.000
_cell.angle_alpha   90.00
_cell.angle_beta   90.00
_cell.angle_gamma   90.00
#
_symmetry.space_group_name_H-M   'P 1'
#
loop_
_entity.id
_entity.type
_entity.pdbx_description
1 polymer ?
#
loop_
_entity_poly.entity_id
_entity_poly.type
_entity_poly.pdbx_seq_one_letter_code
_entity_poly.pdbx_strand_id
1 'polypeptide(L)'
;GISPNLVLVSRAVNAVTDAVDRLNNTFNVNMKHDDFVSSIRDITSKLREMFAESTDVLGQMPEERRKEVEMTEALIGNDMRQMGKVVQQVVDNTNNPSYHIYRREVVRIAKEMAVNCTNFLSLFENRNRVKLPDFRAQSSMGAEYKLSQWAMLFASDLEANVHFTAVLRPSFSMVTCM
;
A
#
# COMPACT_ATOMS: atom_id res chain seq x y z
N GLY A 1 12.38 21.74 12.70
CA GLY A 1 11.33 21.70 11.66
C GLY A 1 11.04 20.26 11.28
N ILE A 2 9.77 19.94 11.04
CA ILE A 2 9.35 18.67 10.41
C ILE A 2 9.91 18.69 8.97
N SER A 3 10.51 17.60 8.50
CA SER A 3 11.01 17.53 7.12
C SER A 3 9.82 17.64 6.14
N PRO A 4 9.89 18.43 5.06
CA PRO A 4 8.83 18.50 4.05
C PRO A 4 8.36 17.12 3.58
N ASN A 5 9.29 16.17 3.43
CA ASN A 5 8.99 14.81 2.99
C ASN A 5 8.19 14.01 4.04
N LEU A 6 8.35 14.32 5.33
CA LEU A 6 7.55 13.68 6.38
C LEU A 6 6.09 14.13 6.36
N VAL A 7 5.84 15.38 5.94
CA VAL A 7 4.47 15.89 5.74
C VAL A 7 3.77 15.14 4.61
N LEU A 8 4.50 14.81 3.53
CA LEU A 8 3.97 14.04 2.40
C LEU A 8 3.63 12.60 2.81
N VAL A 9 4.53 11.92 3.52
CA VAL A 9 4.27 10.57 4.05
C VAL A 9 3.06 10.57 5.01
N SER A 10 3.00 11.53 5.94
CA SER A 10 1.86 11.66 6.86
C SER A 10 0.54 11.86 6.12
N ARG A 11 0.53 12.76 5.12
CA ARG A 11 -0.65 12.99 4.28
C ARG A 11 -1.07 11.74 3.51
N ALA A 12 -0.11 10.99 2.95
CA ALA A 12 -0.40 9.79 2.19
C ALA A 12 -0.95 8.66 3.08
N VAL A 13 -0.39 8.48 4.28
CA VAL A 13 -0.92 7.54 5.29
C VAL A 13 -2.35 7.91 5.68
N ASN A 14 -2.61 9.19 5.97
CA ASN A 14 -3.96 9.66 6.28
C ASN A 14 -4.94 9.42 5.12
N ALA A 15 -4.50 9.58 3.88
CA ALA A 15 -5.34 9.28 2.72
C ALA A 15 -5.73 7.79 2.64
N VAL A 16 -4.82 6.87 3.00
CA VAL A 16 -5.12 5.44 3.10
C VAL A 16 -6.14 5.18 4.21
N THR A 17 -5.92 5.72 5.42
CA THR A 17 -6.83 5.51 6.56
C THR A 17 -8.21 6.06 6.26
N ASP A 18 -8.30 7.25 5.65
CA ASP A 18 -9.57 7.85 5.26
C ASP A 18 -10.31 7.00 4.22
N ALA A 19 -9.59 6.41 3.25
CA ALA A 19 -10.19 5.53 2.25
C ALA A 19 -10.73 4.23 2.88
N VAL A 20 -9.98 3.64 3.80
CA VAL A 20 -10.41 2.46 4.55
C VAL A 20 -11.61 2.78 5.45
N ASP A 21 -11.62 3.92 6.13
CA ASP A 21 -12.74 4.34 6.97
C ASP A 21 -13.99 4.61 6.15
N ARG A 22 -13.88 5.24 4.97
CA ARG A 22 -14.99 5.38 4.03
C ARG A 22 -15.57 4.03 3.63
N LEU A 23 -14.72 3.05 3.28
CA LEU A 23 -15.18 1.70 2.97
C LEU A 23 -15.87 1.07 4.20
N ASN A 24 -15.24 1.08 5.36
CA ASN A 24 -15.79 0.46 6.57
C ASN A 24 -17.14 1.07 6.99
N ASN A 25 -17.31 2.38 6.85
CA ASN A 25 -18.53 3.09 7.26
C ASN A 25 -19.67 2.98 6.24
N THR A 26 -19.36 2.79 4.96
CA THR A 26 -20.37 2.64 3.89
C THR A 26 -20.72 1.18 3.63
N PHE A 27 -19.81 0.26 3.95
CA PHE A 27 -19.97 -1.16 3.68
C PHE A 27 -21.21 -1.73 4.38
N ASN A 28 -22.05 -2.37 3.59
CA ASN A 28 -23.14 -3.21 4.04
C ASN A 28 -23.36 -4.30 2.98
N VAL A 29 -24.13 -5.35 3.34
CA VAL A 29 -24.35 -6.49 2.44
C VAL A 29 -25.02 -6.10 1.12
N ASN A 30 -25.77 -5.00 1.08
CA ASN A 30 -26.47 -4.51 -0.12
C ASN A 30 -25.63 -3.55 -0.97
N MET A 31 -24.38 -3.26 -0.58
CA MET A 31 -23.47 -2.42 -1.37
C MET A 31 -23.30 -3.01 -2.77
N LYS A 32 -23.40 -2.17 -3.81
CA LYS A 32 -23.23 -2.62 -5.19
C LYS A 32 -21.82 -3.15 -5.41
N HIS A 33 -21.69 -4.09 -6.35
CA HIS A 33 -20.40 -4.67 -6.68
C HIS A 33 -19.40 -3.63 -7.16
N ASP A 34 -19.82 -2.77 -8.09
CA ASP A 34 -18.95 -1.75 -8.67
C ASP A 34 -18.48 -0.73 -7.61
N ASP A 35 -19.38 -0.32 -6.70
CA ASP A 35 -19.03 0.58 -5.60
C ASP A 35 -17.98 -0.06 -4.68
N PHE A 36 -18.16 -1.34 -4.35
CA PHE A 36 -17.22 -2.09 -3.51
C PHE A 36 -15.84 -2.22 -4.18
N VAL A 37 -15.80 -2.57 -5.47
CA VAL A 37 -14.56 -2.65 -6.26
C VAL A 37 -13.89 -1.27 -6.37
N SER A 38 -14.68 -0.21 -6.54
CA SER A 38 -14.17 1.17 -6.59
C SER A 38 -13.48 1.56 -5.29
N SER A 39 -14.03 1.18 -4.14
CA SER A 39 -13.39 1.44 -2.83
C SER A 39 -12.04 0.69 -2.69
N ILE A 40 -11.95 -0.55 -3.15
CA ILE A 40 -10.69 -1.32 -3.13
C ILE A 40 -9.63 -0.65 -4.01
N ARG A 41 -10.03 -0.15 -5.19
CA ARG A 41 -9.13 0.58 -6.09
C ARG A 41 -8.62 1.88 -5.46
N ASP A 42 -9.50 2.63 -4.81
CA ASP A 42 -9.12 3.87 -4.10
C ASP A 42 -8.06 3.58 -3.03
N ILE A 43 -8.31 2.60 -2.14
CA ILE A 43 -7.36 2.17 -1.10
C ILE A 43 -6.01 1.79 -1.71
N THR A 44 -6.02 0.99 -2.77
CA THR A 44 -4.78 0.57 -3.44
C THR A 44 -4.02 1.75 -4.03
N SER A 45 -4.71 2.68 -4.69
CA SER A 45 -4.09 3.88 -5.25
C SER A 45 -3.41 4.69 -4.14
N LYS A 46 -4.05 4.83 -2.98
CA LYS A 46 -3.48 5.55 -1.83
C LYS A 46 -2.29 4.84 -1.21
N LEU A 47 -2.28 3.51 -1.16
CA LEU A 47 -1.12 2.74 -0.73
C LEU A 47 0.08 2.94 -1.67
N ARG A 48 -0.16 2.96 -2.98
CA ARG A 48 0.88 3.25 -3.97
C ARG A 48 1.47 4.65 -3.78
N GLU A 49 0.62 5.65 -3.60
CA GLU A 49 1.05 7.03 -3.29
C GLU A 49 1.90 7.03 -2.01
N MET A 50 1.45 6.36 -0.94
CA MET A 50 2.18 6.28 0.33
C MET A 50 3.60 5.70 0.18
N PHE A 51 3.77 4.59 -0.53
CA PHE A 51 5.09 3.98 -0.73
C PHE A 51 6.02 4.84 -1.60
N ALA A 52 5.46 5.52 -2.61
CA ALA A 52 6.23 6.45 -3.43
C ALA A 52 6.79 7.59 -2.57
N GLU A 53 5.94 8.22 -1.75
CA GLU A 53 6.34 9.33 -0.86
C GLU A 53 7.34 8.88 0.23
N SER A 54 7.26 7.63 0.69
CA SER A 54 8.18 7.13 1.72
C SER A 54 9.57 6.77 1.21
N THR A 55 9.73 6.50 -0.09
CA THR A 55 10.99 6.03 -0.68
C THR A 55 12.12 7.06 -0.47
N ASP A 56 11.84 8.34 -0.70
CA ASP A 56 12.83 9.41 -0.54
C ASP A 56 13.24 9.59 0.94
N VAL A 57 12.29 9.39 1.86
CA VAL A 57 12.56 9.49 3.29
C VAL A 57 13.41 8.30 3.76
N LEU A 58 13.09 7.09 3.31
CA LEU A 58 13.83 5.86 3.60
C LEU A 58 15.29 5.94 3.16
N GLY A 59 15.56 6.51 1.98
CA GLY A 59 16.92 6.70 1.46
C GLY A 59 17.83 7.52 2.40
N GLN A 60 17.24 8.42 3.19
CA GLN A 60 17.95 9.31 4.12
C GLN A 60 18.04 8.74 5.55
N MET A 61 17.38 7.62 5.85
CA MET A 61 17.38 7.03 7.19
C MET A 61 18.65 6.20 7.48
N PRO A 62 19.17 6.21 8.72
CA PRO A 62 20.20 5.26 9.16
C PRO A 62 19.73 3.81 8.99
N GLU A 63 20.67 2.89 8.75
CA GLU A 63 20.37 1.49 8.42
C GLU A 63 19.51 0.80 9.49
N GLU A 64 19.79 1.00 10.77
CA GLU A 64 19.05 0.36 11.86
C GLU A 64 17.57 0.75 11.86
N ARG A 65 17.29 2.06 11.68
CA ARG A 65 15.92 2.56 11.60
C ARG A 65 15.25 2.17 10.29
N ARG A 66 16.00 2.13 9.19
CA ARG A 66 15.48 1.73 7.88
C ARG A 66 14.94 0.30 7.92
N LYS A 67 15.66 -0.63 8.56
CA LYS A 67 15.22 -2.03 8.71
C LYS A 67 13.87 -2.15 9.42
N GLU A 68 13.64 -1.37 10.48
CA GLU A 68 12.35 -1.37 11.18
C GLU A 68 11.21 -0.91 10.25
N VAL A 69 11.44 0.12 9.44
CA VAL A 69 10.45 0.62 8.48
C VAL A 69 10.20 -0.39 7.36
N GLU A 70 11.26 -0.98 6.80
CA GLU A 70 11.17 -2.02 5.77
C GLU A 70 10.39 -3.25 6.26
N MET A 71 10.51 -3.62 7.55
CA MET A 71 9.71 -4.69 8.14
C MET A 71 8.22 -4.35 8.18
N THR A 72 7.86 -3.13 8.57
CA THR A 72 6.44 -2.70 8.55
C THR A 72 5.90 -2.59 7.13
N GLU A 73 6.69 -2.12 6.17
CA GLU A 73 6.34 -2.13 4.75
C GLU A 73 6.08 -3.56 4.24
N ALA A 74 6.89 -4.54 4.64
CA ALA A 74 6.67 -5.94 4.29
C ALA A 74 5.36 -6.51 4.87
N LEU A 75 4.97 -6.09 6.09
CA LEU A 75 3.68 -6.46 6.68
C LEU A 75 2.51 -5.87 5.87
N ILE A 76 2.57 -4.59 5.52
CA ILE A 76 1.55 -3.95 4.68
C ILE A 76 1.46 -4.66 3.33
N GLY A 77 2.60 -4.94 2.70
CA GLY A 77 2.63 -5.71 1.45
C GLY A 77 2.04 -7.13 1.59
N ASN A 78 2.17 -7.76 2.76
CA ASN A 78 1.51 -9.04 3.03
C ASN A 78 0.00 -8.91 3.13
N ASP A 79 -0.50 -7.90 3.84
CA ASP A 79 -1.93 -7.61 3.96
C ASP A 79 -2.54 -7.35 2.57
N MET A 80 -1.83 -6.57 1.73
CA MET A 80 -2.26 -6.31 0.36
C MET A 80 -2.35 -7.58 -0.49
N ARG A 81 -1.39 -8.51 -0.38
CA ARG A 81 -1.44 -9.81 -1.07
C ARG A 81 -2.60 -10.66 -0.56
N GLN A 82 -2.84 -10.67 0.75
CA GLN A 82 -3.98 -11.39 1.33
C GLN A 82 -5.31 -10.79 0.87
N MET A 83 -5.41 -9.46 0.85
CA MET A 83 -6.57 -8.74 0.34
C MET A 83 -6.83 -9.10 -1.13
N GLY A 84 -5.79 -9.10 -1.98
CA GLY A 84 -5.90 -9.50 -3.39
C GLY A 84 -6.47 -10.91 -3.57
N LYS A 85 -6.00 -11.89 -2.77
CA LYS A 85 -6.53 -13.26 -2.79
C LYS A 85 -8.01 -13.32 -2.44
N VAL A 86 -8.45 -12.55 -1.44
CA VAL A 86 -9.86 -12.54 -1.02
C VAL A 86 -10.72 -11.76 -2.02
N VAL A 87 -10.21 -10.68 -2.61
CA VAL A 87 -10.87 -9.97 -3.71
C VAL A 87 -11.12 -10.90 -4.90
N GLN A 88 -10.15 -11.77 -5.22
CA GLN A 88 -10.36 -12.81 -6.24
C GLN A 88 -11.55 -13.71 -5.89
N GLN A 89 -11.67 -14.13 -4.63
CA GLN A 89 -12.83 -14.91 -4.17
C GLN A 89 -14.16 -14.13 -4.31
N VAL A 90 -14.16 -12.81 -4.12
CA VAL A 90 -15.35 -11.98 -4.37
C VAL A 90 -15.77 -12.03 -5.84
N VAL A 91 -14.80 -11.94 -6.77
CA VAL A 91 -15.03 -11.96 -8.22
C VAL A 91 -15.54 -13.34 -8.66
N ASP A 92 -14.85 -14.41 -8.25
CA ASP A 92 -15.16 -15.78 -8.63
C ASP A 92 -16.53 -16.25 -8.14
N ASN A 93 -17.02 -15.67 -7.05
CA ASN A 93 -18.24 -16.10 -6.36
C ASN A 93 -19.40 -15.09 -6.49
N THR A 94 -19.39 -14.14 -7.42
CA THR A 94 -20.45 -13.12 -7.55
C THR A 94 -21.87 -13.68 -7.67
N ASN A 95 -22.04 -14.89 -8.22
CA ASN A 95 -23.32 -15.58 -8.35
C ASN A 95 -23.71 -16.40 -7.10
N ASN A 96 -22.83 -16.51 -6.11
CA ASN A 96 -23.05 -17.26 -4.88
C ASN A 96 -23.74 -16.36 -3.84
N PRO A 97 -24.92 -16.72 -3.28
CA PRO A 97 -25.61 -15.93 -2.27
C PRO A 97 -24.76 -15.60 -1.03
N SER A 98 -23.75 -16.41 -0.73
CA SER A 98 -22.87 -16.24 0.43
C SER A 98 -21.62 -15.40 0.16
N TYR A 99 -21.42 -14.88 -1.06
CA TYR A 99 -20.17 -14.17 -1.43
C TYR A 99 -19.87 -12.90 -0.61
N HIS A 100 -20.88 -12.37 0.10
CA HIS A 100 -20.72 -11.29 1.06
C HIS A 100 -19.72 -11.62 2.19
N ILE A 101 -19.47 -12.90 2.49
CA ILE A 101 -18.43 -13.31 3.45
C ILE A 101 -17.04 -12.85 2.98
N TYR A 102 -16.75 -12.97 1.68
CA TYR A 102 -15.46 -12.56 1.12
C TYR A 102 -15.34 -11.04 1.12
N ARG A 103 -16.43 -10.31 0.85
CA ARG A 103 -16.43 -8.85 0.97
C ARG A 103 -16.16 -8.37 2.38
N ARG A 104 -16.79 -9.00 3.39
CA ARG A 104 -16.52 -8.72 4.80
C ARG A 104 -15.06 -8.97 5.15
N GLU A 105 -14.48 -10.04 4.61
CA GLU A 105 -13.09 -10.38 4.84
C GLU A 105 -12.12 -9.37 4.21
N VAL A 106 -12.41 -8.86 3.01
CA VAL A 106 -11.66 -7.73 2.42
C VAL A 106 -11.71 -6.50 3.32
N VAL A 107 -12.90 -6.13 3.85
CA VAL A 107 -13.02 -4.99 4.78
C VAL A 107 -12.22 -5.23 6.05
N ARG A 108 -12.22 -6.46 6.59
CA ARG A 108 -11.41 -6.81 7.76
C ARG A 108 -9.92 -6.59 7.50
N ILE A 109 -9.40 -7.13 6.39
CA ILE A 109 -8.00 -6.98 6.01
C ILE A 109 -7.64 -5.50 5.79
N ALA A 110 -8.51 -4.73 5.13
CA ALA A 110 -8.29 -3.31 4.91
C ALA A 110 -8.12 -2.52 6.22
N LYS A 111 -8.88 -2.87 7.26
CA LYS A 111 -8.74 -2.26 8.60
C LYS A 111 -7.43 -2.61 9.29
N GLU A 112 -7.03 -3.88 9.23
CA GLU A 112 -5.75 -4.31 9.79
C GLU A 112 -4.58 -3.63 9.07
N MET A 113 -4.66 -3.53 7.75
CA MET A 113 -3.70 -2.81 6.92
C MET A 113 -3.63 -1.32 7.27
N ALA A 114 -4.75 -0.66 7.54
CA ALA A 114 -4.76 0.75 7.98
C ALA A 114 -4.01 0.94 9.31
N VAL A 115 -4.14 0.00 10.26
CA VAL A 115 -3.35 0.01 11.51
C VAL A 115 -1.86 -0.14 11.21
N ASN A 116 -1.49 -1.00 10.27
CA ASN A 116 -0.09 -1.12 9.87
C ASN A 116 0.43 0.15 9.18
N CYS A 117 -0.40 0.88 8.44
CA CYS A 117 -0.06 2.18 7.85
C CYS A 117 0.17 3.27 8.91
N THR A 118 -0.62 3.30 9.99
CA THR A 118 -0.39 4.25 11.10
C THR A 118 0.87 3.90 11.89
N ASN A 119 1.12 2.61 12.12
CA ASN A 119 2.39 2.13 12.70
C ASN A 119 3.58 2.55 11.83
N PHE A 120 3.47 2.40 10.50
CA PHE A 120 4.47 2.84 9.53
C PHE A 120 4.79 4.33 9.68
N LEU A 121 3.78 5.20 9.74
CA LEU A 121 3.98 6.64 9.95
C LEU A 121 4.74 6.93 11.25
N SER A 122 4.38 6.25 12.34
CA SER A 122 5.00 6.46 13.66
C SER A 122 6.51 6.20 13.66
N LEU A 123 6.99 5.31 12.78
CA LEU A 123 8.42 5.01 12.64
C LEU A 123 9.18 6.16 11.98
N PHE A 124 8.53 7.00 11.17
CA PHE A 124 9.16 8.21 10.63
C PHE A 124 9.13 9.37 11.63
N GLU A 125 8.04 9.52 12.37
CA GLU A 125 7.84 10.59 13.36
C GLU A 125 8.71 10.44 14.61
N ASN A 126 9.03 9.20 15.00
CA ASN A 126 9.90 8.88 16.13
C ASN A 126 11.38 9.24 15.85
N ARG A 127 11.70 10.54 15.81
CA ARG A 127 13.07 11.09 15.72
C ARG A 127 13.90 10.93 17.00
N ASN A 128 13.30 10.54 18.12
CA ASN A 128 13.92 10.67 19.46
C ASN A 128 14.38 9.38 20.13
N ARG A 129 14.29 8.20 19.49
CA ARG A 129 14.98 7.02 20.02
C ARG A 129 16.37 6.91 19.40
N VAL A 130 17.32 7.32 20.22
CA VAL A 130 18.77 7.10 20.13
C VAL A 130 19.56 8.16 19.34
N LYS A 131 20.14 9.12 20.09
CA LYS A 131 21.43 9.71 19.72
C LYS A 131 22.48 8.60 19.85
N LEU A 132 22.96 8.04 18.74
CA LEU A 132 24.17 7.22 18.72
C LEU A 132 25.33 8.04 18.09
N PRO A 133 26.59 7.76 18.47
CA PRO A 133 27.74 8.54 18.06
C PRO A 133 27.94 8.49 16.55
N ASP A 134 28.42 9.60 16.00
CA ASP A 134 28.78 9.77 14.60
C ASP A 134 29.91 8.79 14.21
N PHE A 135 29.56 7.75 13.46
CA PHE A 135 30.51 6.93 12.72
C PHE A 135 30.20 7.09 11.23
N ARG A 136 30.84 8.07 10.61
CA ARG A 136 31.00 8.09 9.15
C ARG A 136 31.68 6.81 8.69
N ALA A 137 30.94 5.97 7.95
CA ALA A 137 31.31 5.39 6.66
C ALA A 137 30.50 4.12 6.41
N GLN A 138 29.69 4.09 5.33
CA GLN A 138 29.76 3.07 4.27
C GLN A 138 28.62 3.27 3.23
N SER A 139 29.06 3.71 2.04
CA SER A 139 28.54 3.41 0.69
C SER A 139 27.05 3.03 0.52
N SER A 140 26.24 4.02 0.14
CA SER A 140 24.83 3.94 -0.22
C SER A 140 24.60 3.57 -1.70
N MET A 141 24.80 2.31 -2.08
CA MET A 141 24.58 1.88 -3.48
C MET A 141 23.58 0.71 -3.65
N GLY A 142 22.88 0.31 -2.59
CA GLY A 142 22.03 -0.91 -2.60
C GLY A 142 20.54 -0.73 -2.31
N ALA A 143 20.10 0.42 -1.79
CA ALA A 143 18.73 0.57 -1.26
C ALA A 143 17.73 1.20 -2.24
N GLU A 144 18.18 2.07 -3.15
CA GLU A 144 17.31 2.76 -4.12
C GLU A 144 16.68 1.81 -5.17
N TYR A 145 17.26 0.62 -5.38
CA TYR A 145 16.82 -0.31 -6.42
C TYR A 145 15.76 -1.34 -5.98
N LYS A 146 15.56 -1.55 -4.67
CA LYS A 146 14.64 -2.61 -4.19
C LYS A 146 13.21 -2.12 -3.98
N LEU A 147 13.02 -0.92 -3.43
CA LEU A 147 11.69 -0.38 -3.09
C LEU A 147 10.86 -0.05 -4.34
N SER A 148 11.49 0.52 -5.36
CA SER A 148 10.87 0.82 -6.66
C SER A 148 10.46 -0.43 -7.44
N GLN A 149 11.23 -1.53 -7.37
CA GLN A 149 10.87 -2.80 -8.00
C GLN A 149 9.68 -3.48 -7.33
N TRP A 150 9.56 -3.43 -6.00
CA TRP A 150 8.44 -4.03 -5.28
C TRP A 150 7.12 -3.29 -5.49
N ALA A 151 7.12 -1.96 -5.50
CA ALA A 151 5.93 -1.17 -5.83
C ALA A 151 5.48 -1.35 -7.29
N MET A 152 6.43 -1.49 -8.23
CA MET A 152 6.14 -1.78 -9.63
C MET A 152 5.65 -3.22 -9.86
N LEU A 153 6.24 -4.21 -9.19
CA LEU A 153 5.80 -5.61 -9.24
C LEU A 153 4.42 -5.78 -8.60
N PHE A 154 4.14 -5.10 -7.49
CA PHE A 154 2.84 -5.19 -6.84
C PHE A 154 1.72 -4.46 -7.62
N ALA A 155 2.01 -3.28 -8.19
CA ALA A 155 1.06 -2.62 -9.09
C ALA A 155 0.76 -3.49 -10.31
N SER A 156 1.78 -4.15 -10.86
CA SER A 156 1.64 -5.10 -11.96
C SER A 156 0.89 -6.37 -11.54
N ASP A 157 1.12 -6.91 -10.34
CA ASP A 157 0.47 -8.12 -9.83
C ASP A 157 -0.98 -7.88 -9.43
N LEU A 158 -1.32 -6.68 -8.93
CA LEU A 158 -2.70 -6.33 -8.66
C LEU A 158 -3.44 -6.00 -9.97
N GLU A 159 -2.82 -5.29 -10.92
CA GLU A 159 -3.40 -5.10 -12.26
C GLU A 159 -3.56 -6.45 -12.99
N ALA A 160 -2.62 -7.38 -12.82
CA ALA A 160 -2.67 -8.72 -13.41
C ALA A 160 -3.70 -9.64 -12.73
N ASN A 161 -3.81 -9.61 -11.39
CA ASN A 161 -4.81 -10.39 -10.65
C ASN A 161 -6.20 -9.75 -10.66
N VAL A 162 -6.32 -8.46 -11.01
CA VAL A 162 -7.60 -7.76 -11.16
C VAL A 162 -7.99 -7.58 -12.64
N HIS A 163 -7.33 -8.24 -13.61
CA HIS A 163 -7.80 -8.32 -15.00
C HIS A 163 -9.26 -8.85 -15.01
N PHE A 164 -10.32 -8.04 -15.09
CA PHE A 164 -10.59 -7.01 -16.10
C PHE A 164 -10.27 -7.51 -17.52
N THR A 165 -10.86 -8.65 -17.85
CA THR A 165 -11.41 -8.88 -19.20
C THR A 165 -12.91 -8.64 -19.05
N ALA A 166 -13.45 -7.46 -19.31
CA ALA A 166 -13.52 -6.80 -20.60
C ALA A 166 -13.98 -5.35 -20.37
N VAL A 167 -13.80 -4.51 -21.40
CA VAL A 167 -14.16 -3.09 -21.48
C VAL A 167 -12.99 -2.16 -21.11
N LEU A 168 -12.29 -1.76 -22.18
CA LEU A 168 -11.26 -0.71 -22.34
C LEU A 168 -9.78 -1.15 -22.23
N ARG A 169 -9.27 -1.63 -23.38
CA ARG A 169 -7.86 -1.51 -23.76
C ARG A 169 -7.39 -0.05 -23.67
N PRO A 170 -6.21 0.24 -23.13
CA PRO A 170 -5.43 1.39 -23.56
C PRO A 170 -4.37 0.94 -24.58
N SER A 171 -4.40 1.58 -25.74
CA SER A 171 -3.23 1.68 -26.62
C SER A 171 -2.17 2.51 -25.90
N PHE A 172 -1.13 1.90 -25.35
CA PHE A 172 0.12 2.62 -25.08
C PHE A 172 1.31 1.77 -25.51
N SER A 173 1.95 2.28 -26.56
CA SER A 173 3.18 1.80 -27.17
C SER A 173 4.32 1.82 -26.14
N MET A 174 5.06 0.72 -26.09
CA MET A 174 6.40 0.67 -25.52
C MET A 174 7.26 1.77 -26.13
N VAL A 175 7.94 2.53 -25.28
CA VAL A 175 9.23 3.13 -25.62
C VAL A 175 10.28 2.27 -24.94
N THR A 176 10.89 1.39 -25.73
CA THR A 176 12.13 0.70 -25.39
C THR A 176 13.28 1.68 -25.57
N CYS A 177 14.00 1.97 -24.48
CA CYS A 177 15.30 2.62 -24.58
C CYS A 177 16.32 1.59 -25.09
N MET A 178 16.90 1.89 -26.26
CA MET A 178 18.25 1.45 -26.67
C MET A 178 19.17 2.66 -26.61
#